data_AF-A0A6L6JGD2-F1
#
_entry.id   AF-A0A6L6JGD2-F1
#
_cell.length_a   1.000
_cell.length_b   1.000
_cell.length_c   1.000
_cell.angle_alpha   90.00
_cell.angle_beta   90.00
_cell.angle_gamma   90.00
#
_symmetry.space_group_name_H-M   'P 1'
#
loop_
_entity.id
_entity.type
_entity.pdbx_description
1 polymer ?
#
loop_
_entity_poly.entity_id
_entity_poly.type
_entity_poly.pdbx_seq_one_letter_code
_entity_poly.pdbx_strand_id
1 'polypeptide(L)'
;MILKRHTPYLVTAAAILCAALWLLWIGREPICKCGYVKLWHGQVLSSENSQHISDWYTPSHIIHGILFYGGLWLLARRLSFGWRLAIATLIEAAWELVENSDAIIERYRAVTISLDYYGDSVLNSISDILAMMLGFFLASRLPVWVSVLIVVGFEALTTWLIRDGLVLNVIMLISPSEAVRQWQSAL
;
A
#
# COMPACT_ATOMS: atom_id res chain seq x y z
N MET A 1 16.74 -27.35 12.89
CA MET A 1 16.35 -27.38 11.46
C MET A 1 14.95 -26.82 11.22
N ILE A 2 13.95 -27.18 12.04
CA ILE A 2 12.57 -26.65 11.98
C ILE A 2 12.51 -25.12 12.17
N LEU A 3 13.22 -24.57 13.17
CA LEU A 3 13.23 -23.13 13.43
C LEU A 3 13.69 -22.30 12.22
N LYS A 4 14.76 -22.73 11.52
CA LYS A 4 15.29 -22.06 10.32
C LYS A 4 14.30 -22.00 9.15
N ARG A 5 13.36 -22.96 9.07
CA ARG A 5 12.32 -22.99 8.04
C ARG A 5 11.20 -21.98 8.34
N HIS A 6 10.92 -21.73 9.62
CA HIS A 6 9.85 -20.83 10.05
C HIS A 6 10.31 -19.38 10.31
N THR A 7 11.62 -19.16 10.50
CA THR A 7 12.23 -17.83 10.70
C THR A 7 11.67 -16.75 9.78
N PRO A 8 11.60 -16.90 8.44
CA PRO A 8 11.08 -15.82 7.59
C PRO A 8 9.64 -15.43 7.91
N TYR A 9 8.78 -16.39 8.24
CA TYR A 9 7.38 -16.09 8.59
C TYR A 9 7.25 -15.40 9.94
N LEU A 10 8.15 -15.72 10.89
CA LEU A 10 8.26 -14.99 12.15
C LEU A 10 8.73 -13.55 11.91
N VAL A 11 9.67 -13.34 10.98
CA VAL A 11 10.12 -11.99 10.58
C VAL A 11 8.98 -11.22 9.92
N THR A 12 8.21 -11.83 9.02
CA THR A 12 7.00 -11.22 8.44
C THR A 12 6.01 -10.80 9.52
N ALA A 13 5.67 -11.69 10.45
CA ALA A 13 4.74 -11.39 11.53
C ALA A 13 5.27 -10.28 12.45
N ALA A 14 6.57 -10.31 12.77
CA ALA A 14 7.23 -9.26 13.55
C ALA A 14 7.23 -7.92 12.83
N ALA A 15 7.45 -7.89 11.50
CA ALA A 15 7.41 -6.65 10.72
C ALA A 15 6.03 -5.98 10.77
N ILE A 16 4.96 -6.77 10.57
CA ILE A 16 3.57 -6.28 10.66
C ILE A 16 3.27 -5.76 12.08
N LEU A 17 3.66 -6.52 13.11
CA LEU A 17 3.45 -6.12 14.49
C LEU A 17 4.22 -4.83 14.83
N CYS A 18 5.48 -4.73 14.42
CA CYS A 18 6.29 -3.53 14.63
C CYS A 18 5.70 -2.32 13.90
N ALA A 19 5.21 -2.49 12.67
CA ALA A 19 4.54 -1.41 11.94
C ALA A 19 3.30 -0.92 12.70
N ALA A 20 2.43 -1.84 13.13
CA ALA A 20 1.24 -1.52 13.90
C ALA A 20 1.56 -0.78 15.21
N LEU A 21 2.52 -1.31 15.98
CA LEU A 21 2.94 -0.70 17.25
C LEU A 21 3.58 0.67 17.05
N TRP A 22 4.37 0.83 15.99
CA TRP A 22 4.99 2.12 15.66
C TRP A 22 3.94 3.16 15.27
N LEU A 23 2.99 2.81 14.40
CA LEU A 23 1.91 3.71 13.98
C LEU A 23 1.07 4.16 15.18
N LEU A 24 0.73 3.24 16.09
CA LEU A 24 0.09 3.59 17.37
C LEU A 24 0.95 4.52 18.22
N TRP A 25 2.26 4.27 18.29
CA TRP A 25 3.18 5.07 19.10
C TRP A 25 3.33 6.50 18.59
N ILE A 26 3.31 6.71 17.26
CA ILE A 26 3.34 8.06 16.65
C ILE A 26 1.95 8.73 16.63
N GLY A 27 0.93 8.10 17.21
CA GLY A 27 -0.39 8.69 17.39
C GLY A 27 -1.37 8.52 16.22
N ARG A 28 -1.13 7.57 15.30
CA ARG A 28 -2.13 7.21 14.27
C ARG A 28 -3.33 6.54 14.93
N GLU A 29 -4.50 6.77 14.35
CA GLU A 29 -5.75 6.25 14.89
C GLU A 29 -5.82 4.72 14.73
N PRO A 30 -6.19 3.96 15.77
CA PRO A 30 -6.29 2.50 15.64
C PRO A 30 -7.29 2.06 14.57
N ILE A 31 -8.41 2.78 14.46
CA ILE A 31 -9.49 2.61 13.48
C ILE A 31 -10.04 4.00 13.12
N CYS A 32 -10.90 4.08 12.11
CA CYS A 32 -11.65 5.29 11.76
C CYS A 32 -12.27 5.99 12.98
N LYS A 33 -12.10 7.32 13.06
CA LYS A 33 -12.76 8.20 14.07
C LYS A 33 -14.28 8.15 14.04
N CYS A 34 -14.86 7.67 12.94
CA CYS A 34 -16.29 7.43 12.80
C CYS A 34 -16.84 6.34 13.73
N GLY A 35 -15.98 5.56 14.40
CA GLY A 35 -16.38 4.59 15.43
C GLY A 35 -16.84 3.24 14.88
N TYR A 36 -16.71 3.00 13.58
CA TYR A 36 -17.02 1.72 12.94
C TYR A 36 -15.99 1.40 11.85
N VAL A 37 -15.99 0.15 11.39
CA VAL A 37 -15.12 -0.35 10.32
C VAL A 37 -15.95 -0.81 9.13
N LYS A 38 -15.60 -0.35 7.93
CA LYS A 38 -16.15 -0.83 6.66
C LYS A 38 -15.17 -1.82 6.03
N LEU A 39 -15.72 -2.79 5.30
CA LEU A 39 -14.92 -3.63 4.42
C LEU A 39 -14.38 -2.83 3.23
N TRP A 40 -15.19 -1.92 2.68
CA TRP A 40 -14.87 -1.09 1.52
C TRP A 40 -15.32 0.35 1.75
N HIS A 41 -14.44 1.31 1.49
CA HIS A 41 -14.74 2.74 1.43
C HIS A 41 -14.52 3.27 0.00
N GLY A 42 -15.60 3.66 -0.67
CA GLY A 42 -15.55 4.08 -2.07
C GLY A 42 -15.49 5.60 -2.31
N GLN A 43 -15.47 6.43 -1.26
CA GLN A 43 -15.43 7.88 -1.39
C GLN A 43 -14.01 8.39 -1.24
N VAL A 44 -13.43 8.94 -2.31
CA VAL A 44 -12.02 9.35 -2.35
C VAL A 44 -11.79 10.65 -1.58
N LEU A 45 -12.63 11.66 -1.84
CA LEU A 45 -12.58 12.96 -1.16
C LEU A 45 -13.36 12.90 0.15
N SER A 46 -12.79 12.20 1.13
CA SER A 46 -13.43 11.89 2.40
C SER A 46 -12.40 11.75 3.50
N SER A 47 -12.72 12.24 4.70
CA SER A 47 -11.91 11.99 5.91
C SER A 47 -11.93 10.52 6.37
N GLU A 48 -12.82 9.69 5.80
CA GLU A 48 -12.83 8.24 5.99
C GLU A 48 -11.95 7.48 4.98
N ASN A 49 -11.39 8.14 3.97
CA ASN A 49 -10.47 7.50 3.03
C ASN A 49 -9.19 7.09 3.77
N SER A 50 -8.67 5.89 3.49
CA SER A 50 -7.56 5.29 4.21
C SER A 50 -7.82 5.03 5.71
N GLN A 51 -9.09 4.93 6.12
CA GLN A 51 -9.46 4.65 7.52
C GLN A 51 -10.13 3.28 7.74
N HIS A 52 -10.38 2.53 6.68
CA HIS A 52 -11.16 1.28 6.67
C HIS A 52 -10.32 0.10 6.16
N ILE A 53 -10.90 -1.08 5.99
CA ILE A 53 -10.14 -2.28 5.57
C ILE A 53 -9.66 -2.19 4.11
N SER A 54 -10.44 -1.57 3.23
CA SER A 54 -10.02 -1.33 1.85
C SER A 54 -10.71 -0.12 1.25
N ASP A 55 -10.06 0.46 0.26
CA ASP A 55 -10.50 1.61 -0.51
C ASP A 55 -9.84 1.61 -1.90
N TRP A 56 -9.95 2.73 -2.62
CA TRP A 56 -9.40 2.86 -3.97
C TRP A 56 -7.87 2.85 -4.06
N TYR A 57 -7.16 2.92 -2.94
CA TYR A 57 -5.70 2.77 -2.88
C TYR A 57 -5.27 1.32 -2.62
N THR A 58 -6.13 0.45 -2.07
CA THR A 58 -5.84 -0.99 -1.93
C THR A 58 -5.31 -1.68 -3.21
N PRO A 59 -5.81 -1.37 -4.44
CA PRO A 59 -5.22 -1.89 -5.67
C PRO A 59 -3.73 -1.58 -5.85
N SER A 60 -3.23 -0.43 -5.39
CA SER A 60 -1.82 -0.05 -5.47
C SER A 60 -0.94 -0.99 -4.63
N HIS A 61 -1.40 -1.37 -3.43
CA HIS A 61 -0.69 -2.30 -2.56
C HIS A 61 -0.68 -3.72 -3.17
N ILE A 62 -1.76 -4.15 -3.84
CA ILE A 62 -1.72 -5.41 -4.62
C ILE A 62 -0.68 -5.32 -5.74
N ILE A 63 -0.57 -4.17 -6.43
CA ILE A 63 0.47 -3.92 -7.43
C ILE A 63 1.87 -4.00 -6.80
N HIS A 64 2.11 -3.36 -5.64
CA HIS A 64 3.37 -3.49 -4.90
C HIS A 64 3.73 -4.95 -4.66
N GLY A 65 2.77 -5.75 -4.20
CA GLY A 65 2.97 -7.19 -3.98
C GLY A 65 3.46 -7.91 -5.23
N ILE A 66 2.81 -7.66 -6.37
CA ILE A 66 3.19 -8.24 -7.66
C ILE A 66 4.59 -7.80 -8.08
N LEU A 67 4.89 -6.50 -7.99
CA LEU A 67 6.17 -5.92 -8.36
C LEU A 67 7.31 -6.42 -7.47
N PHE A 68 7.10 -6.48 -6.15
CA PHE A 68 8.09 -7.00 -5.21
C PHE A 68 8.38 -8.47 -5.43
N TYR A 69 7.34 -9.30 -5.65
CA TYR A 69 7.57 -10.70 -6.00
C TYR A 69 8.38 -10.83 -7.30
N GLY A 70 7.99 -10.11 -8.36
CA GLY A 70 8.69 -10.13 -9.64
C GLY A 70 10.16 -9.70 -9.51
N GLY A 71 10.41 -8.58 -8.83
CA GLY A 71 11.76 -8.06 -8.57
C GLY A 71 12.61 -9.02 -7.75
N LEU A 72 12.09 -9.53 -6.62
CA LEU A 72 12.81 -10.49 -5.78
C LEU A 72 12.97 -11.85 -6.45
N TRP A 73 12.05 -12.26 -7.32
CA TRP A 73 12.22 -13.45 -8.14
C TRP A 73 13.32 -13.28 -9.18
N LEU A 74 13.57 -12.07 -9.71
CA LEU A 74 14.68 -11.82 -10.62
C LEU A 74 16.02 -11.69 -9.88
N LEU A 75 16.07 -10.86 -8.84
CA LEU A 75 17.30 -10.45 -8.17
C LEU A 75 17.74 -11.42 -7.06
N ALA A 76 16.79 -12.06 -6.38
CA ALA A 76 17.02 -12.88 -5.20
C ALA A 76 16.56 -14.34 -5.38
N ARG A 77 16.76 -14.89 -6.58
CA ARG A 77 16.36 -16.27 -6.99
C ARG A 77 16.76 -17.38 -6.01
N ARG A 78 17.86 -17.20 -5.28
CA ARG A 78 18.39 -18.18 -4.33
C ARG A 78 17.68 -18.15 -2.97
N LEU A 79 16.96 -17.08 -2.65
CA LEU A 79 16.19 -16.99 -1.41
C LEU A 79 14.95 -17.89 -1.50
N SER A 80 14.58 -18.48 -0.37
CA SER A 80 13.32 -19.23 -0.25
C SER A 80 12.12 -18.28 -0.41
N PHE A 81 10.96 -18.84 -0.73
CA PHE A 81 9.71 -18.09 -0.83
C PHE A 81 9.45 -17.24 0.43
N GLY A 82 9.63 -17.83 1.62
CA GLY A 82 9.42 -17.13 2.89
C GLY A 82 10.34 -15.91 3.04
N TRP A 83 11.62 -16.00 2.67
CA TRP A 83 12.52 -14.85 2.77
C TRP A 83 12.19 -13.73 1.79
N ARG A 84 11.73 -14.08 0.58
CA ARG A 84 11.24 -13.06 -0.36
C ARG A 84 10.00 -12.37 0.18
N LEU A 85 9.07 -13.12 0.78
CA LEU A 85 7.90 -12.56 1.44
C LEU A 85 8.31 -11.64 2.60
N ALA A 86 9.23 -12.07 3.46
CA ALA A 86 9.71 -11.26 4.57
C ALA A 86 10.34 -9.93 4.11
N ILE A 87 11.15 -9.96 3.05
CA ILE A 87 11.75 -8.75 2.47
C ILE A 87 10.67 -7.84 1.88
N ALA A 88 9.73 -8.39 1.10
CA ALA A 88 8.61 -7.63 0.54
C ALA A 88 7.76 -6.95 1.63
N THR A 89 7.42 -7.69 2.70
CA THR A 89 6.71 -7.14 3.86
C THR A 89 7.51 -6.06 4.58
N LEU A 90 8.83 -6.20 4.72
CA LEU A 90 9.65 -5.17 5.34
C LEU A 90 9.70 -3.88 4.50
N ILE A 91 9.75 -4.00 3.17
CA ILE A 91 9.72 -2.85 2.26
C ILE A 91 8.37 -2.15 2.36
N GLU A 92 7.26 -2.91 2.30
CA GLU A 92 5.91 -2.34 2.41
C GLU A 92 5.67 -1.70 3.77
N ALA A 93 6.03 -2.38 4.86
CA ALA A 93 5.92 -1.81 6.21
C ALA A 93 6.76 -0.54 6.36
N ALA A 94 7.95 -0.48 5.73
CA ALA A 94 8.73 0.74 5.72
C ALA A 94 8.06 1.86 4.91
N TRP A 95 7.41 1.52 3.79
CA TRP A 95 6.61 2.47 3.01
C TRP A 95 5.45 3.02 3.84
N GLU A 96 4.63 2.16 4.45
CA GLU A 96 3.52 2.56 5.34
C GLU A 96 3.96 3.52 6.43
N LEU A 97 5.12 3.26 7.06
CA LEU A 97 5.68 4.11 8.10
C LEU A 97 6.13 5.49 7.57
N VAL A 98 6.67 5.52 6.36
CA VAL A 98 7.11 6.75 5.70
C VAL A 98 5.92 7.56 5.21
N GLU A 99 4.96 6.92 4.55
CA GLU A 99 3.70 7.49 4.10
C GLU A 99 2.93 8.14 5.25
N ASN A 100 2.85 7.43 6.38
CA ASN A 100 2.20 7.90 7.60
C ASN A 100 3.11 8.77 8.48
N SER A 101 4.16 9.37 7.93
CA SER A 101 4.94 10.42 8.61
C SER A 101 4.36 11.80 8.33
N ASP A 102 4.49 12.73 9.27
CA ASP A 102 3.97 14.09 9.10
C ASP A 102 4.56 14.78 7.86
N ALA A 103 5.83 14.51 7.56
CA ALA A 103 6.50 15.06 6.38
C ALA A 103 5.83 14.64 5.06
N ILE A 104 5.42 13.37 4.94
CA ILE A 104 4.80 12.85 3.71
C ILE A 104 3.31 13.20 3.66
N ILE A 105 2.60 13.18 4.78
CA ILE A 105 1.20 13.62 4.83
C ILE A 105 1.06 15.08 4.44
N GLU A 106 1.90 15.97 5.00
CA GLU A 106 1.89 17.39 4.62
C GLU A 106 2.25 17.58 3.15
N ARG A 107 3.16 16.75 2.63
CA ARG A 107 3.49 16.77 1.21
C ARG A 107 2.29 16.36 0.35
N TYR A 108 1.59 15.28 0.70
CA TYR A 108 0.36 14.87 0.01
C TYR A 108 -0.68 15.98 0.01
N ARG A 109 -0.95 16.61 1.17
CA ARG A 109 -1.87 17.75 1.26
C ARG A 109 -1.45 18.95 0.40
N ALA A 110 -0.15 19.21 0.30
CA ALA A 110 0.37 20.34 -0.46
C ALA A 110 0.32 20.13 -1.97
N VAL A 111 0.47 18.89 -2.44
CA VAL A 111 0.66 18.61 -3.87
C VAL A 111 -0.50 17.89 -4.55
N THR A 112 -1.34 17.16 -3.80
CA THR A 112 -2.45 16.36 -4.36
C THR A 112 -3.83 16.93 -4.03
N ILE A 113 -4.90 16.28 -4.48
CA ILE A 113 -6.29 16.64 -4.16
C ILE A 113 -6.72 16.21 -2.74
N SER A 114 -5.85 15.55 -2.00
CA SER A 114 -6.12 14.95 -0.69
C SER A 114 -5.97 15.96 0.45
N LEU A 115 -6.66 17.10 0.36
CA LEU A 115 -6.60 18.18 1.37
C LEU A 115 -6.96 17.69 2.79
N ASP A 116 -7.91 16.77 2.88
CA ASP A 116 -8.37 16.16 4.14
C ASP A 116 -7.68 14.81 4.43
N TYR A 117 -6.49 14.59 3.88
CA TYR A 117 -5.66 13.44 4.24
C TYR A 117 -4.91 13.70 5.55
N TYR A 118 -5.14 12.83 6.52
CA TYR A 118 -4.55 12.90 7.86
C TYR A 118 -3.62 11.73 8.17
N GLY A 119 -3.24 10.96 7.14
CA GLY A 119 -2.64 9.66 7.31
C GLY A 119 -3.70 8.58 7.50
N ASP A 120 -3.25 7.35 7.35
CA ASP A 120 -4.04 6.15 7.42
C ASP A 120 -4.27 5.75 8.88
N SER A 121 -5.39 5.06 9.10
CA SER A 121 -5.58 4.35 10.37
C SER A 121 -4.63 3.15 10.44
N VAL A 122 -4.26 2.71 11.64
CA VAL A 122 -3.45 1.52 11.87
C VAL A 122 -4.10 0.28 11.23
N LEU A 123 -5.43 0.18 11.28
CA LEU A 123 -6.18 -0.87 10.61
C LEU A 123 -5.98 -0.87 9.08
N ASN A 124 -6.02 0.31 8.46
CA ASN A 124 -5.84 0.45 7.02
C ASN A 124 -4.41 0.08 6.62
N SER A 125 -3.38 0.67 7.24
CA SER A 125 -1.99 0.32 6.96
C SER A 125 -1.68 -1.18 7.11
N ILE A 126 -2.26 -1.85 8.12
CA ILE A 126 -2.13 -3.31 8.24
C ILE A 126 -2.84 -4.03 7.09
N SER A 127 -4.06 -3.60 6.75
CA SER A 127 -4.82 -4.15 5.63
C SER A 127 -4.08 -3.97 4.29
N ASP A 128 -3.38 -2.86 4.11
CA ASP A 128 -2.60 -2.56 2.91
C ASP A 128 -1.35 -3.43 2.83
N ILE A 129 -0.64 -3.66 3.94
CA ILE A 129 0.42 -4.68 4.00
C ILE A 129 -0.13 -6.07 3.64
N LEU A 130 -1.34 -6.42 4.11
CA LEU A 130 -1.98 -7.69 3.77
C LEU A 130 -2.40 -7.75 2.29
N ALA A 131 -2.84 -6.64 1.70
CA ALA A 131 -3.15 -6.53 0.27
C ALA A 131 -1.89 -6.69 -0.58
N MET A 132 -0.75 -6.12 -0.15
CA MET A 132 0.56 -6.38 -0.74
C MET A 132 0.93 -7.87 -0.66
N MET A 133 0.74 -8.51 0.50
CA MET A 133 0.98 -9.96 0.63
C MET A 133 0.09 -10.79 -0.30
N LEU A 134 -1.17 -10.37 -0.51
CA LEU A 134 -2.07 -10.99 -1.49
C LEU A 134 -1.51 -10.84 -2.91
N GLY A 135 -1.10 -9.65 -3.32
CA GLY A 135 -0.47 -9.41 -4.62
C GLY A 135 0.79 -10.25 -4.83
N PHE A 136 1.65 -10.33 -3.81
CA PHE A 136 2.85 -11.15 -3.80
C PHE A 136 2.52 -12.64 -4.00
N PHE A 137 1.49 -13.13 -3.30
CA PHE A 137 1.04 -14.51 -3.45
C PHE A 137 0.46 -14.78 -4.84
N LEU A 138 -0.38 -13.88 -5.37
CA LEU A 138 -0.94 -13.97 -6.71
C LEU A 138 0.16 -14.08 -7.76
N ALA A 139 1.16 -13.20 -7.71
CA ALA A 139 2.29 -13.23 -8.63
C ALA A 139 3.11 -14.54 -8.57
N SER A 140 3.09 -15.24 -7.44
CA SER A 140 3.76 -16.54 -7.29
C SER A 140 3.03 -17.72 -7.91
N ARG A 141 1.74 -17.54 -8.27
CA ARG A 141 0.87 -18.61 -8.80
C ARG A 141 0.37 -18.35 -10.20
N LEU A 142 0.21 -17.09 -10.56
CA LEU A 142 -0.33 -16.69 -11.84
C LEU A 142 0.76 -16.70 -12.94
N PRO A 143 0.38 -16.98 -14.20
CA PRO A 143 1.23 -16.72 -15.34
C PRO A 143 1.62 -15.23 -15.40
N VAL A 144 2.83 -14.93 -15.88
CA VAL A 144 3.36 -13.56 -15.93
C VAL A 144 2.40 -12.60 -16.65
N TRP A 145 1.77 -13.03 -17.75
CA TRP A 145 0.84 -12.18 -18.51
C TRP A 145 -0.41 -11.81 -17.71
N VAL A 146 -0.89 -12.68 -16.80
CA VAL A 146 -2.02 -12.37 -15.92
C VAL A 146 -1.61 -11.35 -14.88
N SER A 147 -0.42 -11.49 -14.28
CA SER A 147 0.11 -10.50 -13.34
C SER A 147 0.27 -9.13 -13.99
N VAL A 148 0.77 -9.07 -15.22
CA VAL A 148 0.85 -7.82 -16.01
C VAL A 148 -0.53 -7.24 -16.27
N LEU A 149 -1.51 -8.07 -16.63
CA LEU A 149 -2.88 -7.62 -16.85
C LEU A 149 -3.52 -7.05 -15.58
N ILE A 150 -3.25 -7.64 -14.41
CA ILE A 150 -3.73 -7.11 -13.12
C ILE A 150 -3.11 -5.74 -12.85
N VAL A 151 -1.80 -5.59 -13.02
CA VAL A 151 -1.11 -4.31 -12.78
C VAL A 151 -1.65 -3.21 -13.70
N VAL A 152 -1.70 -3.46 -15.00
CA VAL A 152 -2.21 -2.49 -15.97
C VAL A 152 -3.70 -2.23 -15.76
N GLY A 153 -4.47 -3.28 -15.45
CA GLY A 153 -5.91 -3.19 -15.22
C GLY A 153 -6.27 -2.35 -14.00
N PHE A 154 -5.59 -2.57 -12.87
CA PHE A 154 -5.80 -1.77 -11.66
C PHE A 154 -5.36 -0.32 -11.85
N GLU A 155 -4.19 -0.09 -12.44
CA GLU A 155 -3.71 1.28 -12.70
C GLU A 155 -4.67 2.05 -13.62
N ALA A 156 -5.15 1.41 -14.71
CA ALA A 156 -6.11 2.01 -15.61
C ALA A 156 -7.48 2.23 -14.94
N LEU A 157 -7.93 1.28 -14.12
CA LEU A 157 -9.20 1.35 -13.41
C LEU A 157 -9.23 2.52 -12.43
N THR A 158 -8.21 2.64 -11.56
CA THR A 158 -8.15 3.75 -10.59
C THR A 158 -7.96 5.08 -11.33
N THR A 159 -7.07 5.14 -12.32
CA THR A 159 -6.83 6.37 -13.10
C THR A 159 -8.11 6.86 -13.79
N TRP A 160 -8.99 5.93 -14.21
CA TRP A 160 -10.25 6.30 -14.84
C TRP A 160 -11.35 6.65 -13.84
N LEU A 161 -11.54 5.83 -12.81
CA LEU A 161 -12.64 5.99 -11.85
C LEU A 161 -12.39 7.10 -10.84
N ILE A 162 -11.16 7.18 -10.33
CA ILE A 162 -10.79 8.11 -9.26
C ILE A 162 -9.81 9.19 -9.71
N ARG A 163 -9.51 9.27 -11.02
CA ARG A 163 -8.56 10.22 -11.62
C ARG A 163 -7.18 10.22 -10.97
N ASP A 164 -6.86 9.16 -10.24
CA ASP A 164 -5.63 8.97 -9.47
C ASP A 164 -5.21 7.49 -9.51
N GLY A 165 -3.98 7.19 -9.12
CA GLY A 165 -3.43 5.84 -9.22
C GLY A 165 -1.99 5.82 -8.74
N LEU A 166 -1.34 4.65 -8.73
CA LEU A 166 0.01 4.53 -8.19
C LEU A 166 1.00 5.41 -8.95
N VAL A 167 0.93 5.42 -10.29
CA VAL A 167 1.85 6.20 -11.13
C VAL A 167 1.64 7.70 -10.92
N LEU A 168 0.38 8.15 -10.92
CA LEU A 168 0.05 9.56 -10.71
C LEU A 168 0.46 10.02 -9.30
N ASN A 169 0.19 9.20 -8.29
CA ASN A 169 0.58 9.48 -6.91
C ASN A 169 2.10 9.61 -6.76
N VAL A 170 2.89 8.69 -7.33
CA VAL A 170 4.36 8.75 -7.32
C VAL A 170 4.89 9.98 -8.07
N ILE A 171 4.33 10.31 -9.23
CA ILE A 171 4.70 11.53 -9.99
C ILE A 171 4.46 12.76 -9.13
N MET A 172 3.26 12.88 -8.54
CA MET A 172 2.89 14.03 -7.73
C MET A 172 3.72 14.15 -6.46
N LEU A 173 4.08 13.02 -5.86
CA LEU A 173 4.95 12.98 -4.68
C LEU A 173 6.39 13.38 -5.02
N ILE A 174 6.97 12.97 -6.15
CA ILE A 174 8.39 13.25 -6.44
C ILE A 174 8.55 14.60 -7.17
N SER A 175 7.77 14.81 -8.22
CA SER A 175 7.87 15.95 -9.12
C SER A 175 6.47 16.47 -9.46
N PRO A 176 5.83 17.25 -8.55
CA PRO A 176 4.45 17.68 -8.71
C PRO A 176 4.23 18.45 -10.01
N SER A 177 3.10 18.15 -10.66
CA SER A 177 2.72 18.72 -11.94
C SER A 177 1.34 19.36 -11.86
N GLU A 178 1.25 20.62 -12.27
CA GLU A 178 -0.01 21.34 -12.28
C GLU A 178 -1.05 20.68 -13.20
N ALA A 179 -0.60 20.13 -14.33
CA ALA A 179 -1.48 19.43 -15.27
C ALA A 179 -2.12 18.18 -14.65
N VAL A 180 -1.34 17.41 -13.87
CA VAL A 180 -1.85 16.24 -13.16
C VAL A 180 -2.78 16.65 -12.04
N ARG A 181 -2.44 17.69 -11.27
CA ARG A 181 -3.31 18.23 -10.21
C ARG A 181 -4.66 18.70 -10.76
N GLN A 182 -4.67 19.42 -11.88
CA GLN A 182 -5.90 19.86 -12.53
C GLN A 182 -6.73 18.67 -13.02
N TRP A 183 -6.09 17.67 -13.62
CA TRP A 183 -6.76 16.44 -14.03
C TRP A 183 -7.42 15.72 -12.85
N GLN A 184 -6.70 15.56 -11.74
CA GLN A 184 -7.18 14.95 -10.50
C GLN A 184 -8.36 15.75 -9.90
N SER A 185 -8.30 17.08 -9.93
CA SER A 185 -9.32 17.96 -9.34
C SER A 185 -10.70 17.95 -10.03
N ALA A 186 -10.79 17.36 -11.23
CA ALA A 186 -12.04 17.22 -11.97
C ALA A 186 -12.86 15.97 -11.55
N LEU A 187 -12.60 15.46 -10.35
CA LEU A 187 -13.30 14.35 -9.71
C LEU A 187 -14.74 14.73 -9.33
#